data_AF-A0A9N7FZA8-F1
#
_entry.id   AF-A0A9N7FZA8-F1
#
_cell.length_a   1.000
_cell.length_b   1.000
_cell.length_c   1.000
_cell.angle_alpha   90.00
_cell.angle_beta   90.00
_cell.angle_gamma   90.00
#
_symmetry.space_group_name_H-M   'P 1'
#
loop_
_entity.id
_entity.type
_entity.pdbx_description
1 polymer ?
#
loop_
_entity_poly.entity_id
_entity_poly.type
_entity_poly.pdbx_seq_one_letter_code
_entity_poly.pdbx_strand_id
1 'polypeptide(L)' 'MKDRKLAQYLDINNYNLSFEYYENKYLKQGYKHDSLYEKILDSSTRSNKFVNKSLGIM' A
#
# COMPACT_ATOMS: atom_id res chain seq x y z
N MET A 1 -11.09 -7.64 -22.60
CA MET A 1 -11.80 -8.19 -21.42
C MET A 1 -11.01 -9.24 -20.62
N LYS A 2 -9.84 -9.71 -21.09
CA LYS A 2 -9.00 -10.69 -20.36
C LYS A 2 -8.54 -10.17 -18.99
N ASP A 3 -8.31 -8.87 -18.89
CA ASP A 3 -7.78 -8.22 -17.67
C ASP A 3 -8.85 -7.87 -16.64
N ARG A 4 -10.15 -7.98 -16.99
CA ARG A 4 -11.24 -7.56 -16.08
C ARG A 4 -11.40 -8.51 -14.90
N LYS A 5 -11.27 -9.82 -15.13
CA LYS A 5 -11.28 -10.84 -14.07
C LYS A 5 -10.06 -10.73 -13.15
N LEU A 6 -8.89 -10.48 -13.74
CA LEU A 6 -7.66 -10.28 -12.98
C LEU A 6 -7.72 -9.00 -12.13
N ALA A 7 -8.22 -7.90 -12.69
CA ALA A 7 -8.42 -6.66 -11.95
C ALA A 7 -9.40 -6.84 -10.78
N GLN A 8 -10.55 -7.49 -10.99
CA GLN A 8 -11.48 -7.81 -9.90
C GLN A 8 -10.86 -8.70 -8.83
N TYR A 9 -10.12 -9.73 -9.23
CA TYR A 9 -9.44 -10.62 -8.30
C TYR A 9 -8.42 -9.84 -7.46
N LEU A 10 -7.59 -9.00 -8.08
CA LEU A 10 -6.60 -8.17 -7.38
C LEU A 10 -7.28 -7.13 -6.48
N ASP A 11 -8.44 -6.62 -6.85
CA ASP A 11 -9.15 -5.63 -6.04
C ASP A 11 -9.78 -6.25 -4.79
N ILE A 12 -10.39 -7.43 -4.93
CA ILE A 12 -10.97 -8.19 -3.82
C ILE A 12 -9.88 -8.71 -2.87
N ASN A 13 -8.76 -9.17 -3.41
CA ASN A 13 -7.72 -9.84 -2.61
C ASN A 13 -6.61 -8.90 -2.12
N ASN A 14 -6.45 -7.71 -2.70
CA ASN A 14 -5.49 -6.69 -2.25
C ASN A 14 -6.23 -5.40 -1.89
N TYR A 15 -7.00 -5.45 -0.80
CA TYR A 15 -7.56 -4.27 -0.16
C TYR A 15 -6.55 -3.72 0.86
N ASN A 16 -6.48 -2.41 0.97
CA ASN A 16 -5.73 -1.77 2.04
C ASN A 16 -6.45 -2.00 3.38
N LEU A 17 -5.67 -2.20 4.43
CA LEU A 17 -6.21 -2.23 5.79
C LEU A 17 -6.58 -0.81 6.24
N SER A 18 -7.31 -0.71 7.35
CA SER A 18 -7.72 0.60 7.87
C SER A 18 -6.51 1.42 8.34
N PHE A 19 -6.70 2.73 8.46
CA PHE A 19 -5.65 3.63 8.96
C PHE A 19 -5.15 3.19 10.35
N GLU A 20 -6.08 2.85 11.24
CA GLU A 20 -5.82 2.42 12.62
C GLU A 20 -4.97 1.14 12.67
N TYR A 21 -5.13 0.23 11.70
CA TYR A 21 -4.28 -0.95 11.61
C TYR A 21 -2.81 -0.54 11.40
N TYR A 22 -2.56 0.33 10.42
CA TYR A 22 -1.19 0.76 10.11
C TYR A 22 -0.61 1.66 11.20
N GLU A 23 -1.43 2.53 11.78
CA GLU A 23 -1.06 3.37 12.92
C GLU A 23 -0.58 2.50 14.09
N ASN A 24 -1.38 1.54 14.53
CA ASN A 24 -1.01 0.62 15.61
C ASN A 24 0.25 -0.20 15.29
N LYS A 25 0.40 -0.65 14.04
CA LYS A 25 1.56 -1.42 13.59
C LYS A 25 2.84 -0.58 13.66
N TYR A 26 2.82 0.63 13.12
CA TYR A 26 4.01 1.47 12.98
C TYR A 26 4.36 2.23 14.27
N LEU A 27 3.37 2.54 15.12
CA LEU A 27 3.63 2.99 16.49
C LEU A 27 4.42 1.95 17.29
N LYS A 28 4.07 0.66 17.18
CA LYS A 28 4.82 -0.45 17.81
C LYS A 28 6.23 -0.61 17.26
N GLN A 29 6.48 -0.16 16.03
CA GLN A 29 7.81 -0.16 15.41
C GLN A 29 8.63 1.10 15.74
N GLY A 30 8.07 2.02 16.53
CA GLY A 30 8.77 3.23 16.99
C GLY A 30 8.66 4.44 16.05
N TYR A 31 7.86 4.37 14.98
CA TYR A 31 7.55 5.54 14.16
C TYR A 31 6.68 6.53 14.93
N LYS A 32 6.93 7.83 14.73
CA LYS A 32 6.23 8.92 15.45
C LYS A 32 6.01 10.13 14.54
N HIS A 33 4.97 10.92 14.86
CA HIS A 33 4.66 12.18 14.18
C HIS A 33 4.67 12.02 12.65
N ASP A 34 5.39 12.88 11.93
CA ASP A 34 5.38 12.90 10.47
C ASP A 34 5.89 11.58 9.85
N SER A 35 6.92 10.97 10.44
CA SER A 35 7.47 9.68 9.96
C SER A 35 6.46 8.53 10.02
N LEU A 36 5.49 8.60 10.95
CA LEU A 36 4.41 7.63 11.05
C LEU A 36 3.45 7.80 9.88
N TYR A 37 3.00 9.04 9.62
CA TYR A 37 2.08 9.34 8.53
C TYR A 37 2.69 9.01 7.17
N GLU A 38 3.96 9.38 6.93
CA GLU A 38 4.67 9.02 5.70
C GLU A 38 4.74 7.50 5.52
N LYS A 39 5.02 6.75 6.60
CA LYS A 39 5.10 5.29 6.53
C LYS A 39 3.75 4.64 6.24
N ILE A 40 2.68 5.16 6.84
CA ILE A 40 1.30 4.71 6.57
C ILE A 40 0.95 4.97 5.11
N LEU A 41 1.23 6.18 4.60
CA LEU A 41 0.99 6.52 3.20
C LEU A 41 1.76 5.59 2.25
N ASP A 42 3.04 5.34 2.53
CA ASP A 42 3.88 4.45 1.73
C ASP A 42 3.36 3.00 1.71
N SER A 43 2.80 2.56 2.82
CA SER A 43 2.26 1.20 2.97
C SER A 43 0.85 1.04 2.43
N SER A 44 0.12 2.16 2.36
CA SER A 44 -1.25 2.22 1.84
C SER A 44 -1.26 2.56 0.35
N THR A 45 -0.15 2.98 -0.23
CA THR A 45 -0.06 3.15 -1.67
C THR A 45 0.15 1.79 -2.33
N ARG A 46 -0.83 1.36 -3.11
CA ARG A 46 -0.82 0.11 -3.90
C ARG A 46 0.23 0.13 -5.03
N SER A 47 1.03 1.18 -5.14
CA SER A 47 2.14 1.24 -6.08
C SER A 47 3.21 0.26 -5.63
N ASN A 48 3.26 -0.89 -6.31
CA ASN A 48 4.42 -1.75 -6.19
C ASN A 48 5.60 -0.99 -6.82
N LYS A 49 6.41 -0.34 -5.98
CA LYS A 49 7.55 0.49 -6.40
C LYS A 49 8.48 -0.27 -7.35
N PHE A 50 8.65 -1.57 -7.15
CA PHE A 50 9.48 -2.41 -8.01
C PHE A 50 8.85 -2.60 -9.39
N VAL A 51 7.54 -2.88 -9.45
CA VAL A 51 6.79 -2.98 -10.70
C VAL A 51 6.76 -1.63 -11.43
N ASN A 52 6.47 -0.55 -10.72
CA ASN A 52 6.47 0.80 -11.30
C ASN A 52 7.84 1.18 -11.86
N LYS A 53 8.93 0.82 -11.16
CA LYS A 53 10.30 0.98 -11.65
C LYS A 53 10.56 0.13 -12.90
N SER A 54 10.12 -1.12 -12.93
CA SER A 54 10.25 -1.98 -14.12
C SER A 54 9.43 -1.50 -15.32
N LEU A 55 8.35 -0.76 -15.07
CA LEU A 55 7.46 -0.17 -16.08
C LEU A 55 7.86 1.26 -16.48
N GLY A 56 8.90 1.84 -15.86
CA GLY A 56 9.36 3.20 -16.15
C GLY A 56 8.39 4.31 -15.73
N ILE A 57 7.50 4.04 -14.76
CA ILE A 57 6.50 4.99 -14.25
C ILE A 57 7.10 5.89 -13.15
N MET A 58 8.27 5.53 -12.61
CA MET A 58 9.07 6.29 -11.63
C MET A 58 10.51 6.42 -12.07
#